data_AF-A0A7L0A755-F1
#
_entry.id   AF-A0A7L0A755-F1
#
_cell.length_a   1.000
_cell.length_b   1.000
_cell.length_c   1.000
_cell.angle_alpha   90.00
_cell.angle_beta   90.00
_cell.angle_gamma   90.00
#
_symmetry.space_group_name_H-M   'P 1'
#
loop_
_entity.id
_entity.type
_entity.pdbx_description
1 polymer ?
#
loop_
_entity_poly.entity_id
_entity_poly.type
_entity_poly.pdbx_seq_one_letter_code
_entity_poly.pdbx_strand_id
1 'polypeptide(L)'
;ILLQEEVAKNLLAEFNLGCDAHQTEHVYRVYVATFLGFGGNAARQRYEDSLFSSTLLRNRLLGKQSGLSPDSPFPDPCLPLDARDELRQRGLTLHLRGTGDFQLCRERLRPLLNTTNGTRSSLNGVFQPPVRFQDSEFYGFSEFYYCTEDVLRMGGDYSAARFTKAAKEYCATRWAVLRERFERGLYASHADLHRLKFQCFKSAWMFEVFHRGFSFPESYGSLKTALQVYDKEVQWTLGAILYRTRFLPLR
;
A
#
# COMPACT_ATOMS: atom_id res chain seq x y z
N ILE A 1 2.71 -28.94 6.48
CA ILE A 1 2.68 -29.30 5.03
C ILE A 1 1.23 -29.43 4.57
N LEU A 2 0.45 -30.40 5.08
CA LEU A 2 -0.98 -30.58 4.73
C LEU A 2 -1.86 -29.31 4.93
N LEU A 3 -1.75 -28.63 6.08
CA LEU A 3 -2.45 -27.36 6.35
C LEU A 3 -2.07 -26.23 5.37
N GLN A 4 -0.83 -26.20 4.89
CA GLN A 4 -0.36 -25.16 3.98
C GLN A 4 -0.82 -25.44 2.54
N GLU A 5 -0.93 -26.72 2.16
CA GLU A 5 -1.52 -27.15 0.88
C GLU A 5 -3.03 -26.88 0.82
N GLU A 6 -3.74 -27.08 1.92
CA GLU A 6 -5.19 -26.83 1.99
C GLU A 6 -5.50 -25.32 1.95
N VAL A 7 -4.71 -24.50 2.64
CA VAL A 7 -4.78 -23.03 2.53
C VAL A 7 -4.39 -22.57 1.11
N ALA A 8 -3.38 -23.18 0.50
CA ALA A 8 -2.99 -22.86 -0.88
C ALA A 8 -4.11 -23.18 -1.89
N LYS A 9 -4.84 -24.30 -1.72
CA LYS A 9 -5.97 -24.67 -2.58
C LYS A 9 -7.08 -23.62 -2.55
N ASN A 10 -7.38 -23.04 -1.39
CA ASN A 10 -8.41 -22.00 -1.26
C ASN A 10 -8.03 -20.65 -1.90
N LEU A 11 -6.74 -20.47 -2.25
CA LEU A 11 -6.21 -19.24 -2.87
C LEU A 11 -5.88 -19.44 -4.35
N LEU A 12 -6.17 -20.61 -4.92
CA LEU A 12 -5.91 -20.93 -6.31
C LEU A 12 -7.22 -21.19 -7.05
N ALA A 13 -7.40 -20.49 -8.17
CA ALA A 13 -8.47 -20.75 -9.12
C ALA A 13 -7.88 -21.37 -10.39
N GLU A 14 -8.37 -22.55 -10.77
CA GLU A 14 -8.04 -23.21 -12.03
C GLU A 14 -9.26 -23.16 -12.95
N PHE A 15 -9.08 -22.65 -14.17
CA PHE A 15 -10.18 -22.50 -15.12
C PHE A 15 -9.67 -22.50 -16.56
N ASN A 16 -10.56 -22.89 -17.49
CA ASN A 16 -10.32 -22.84 -18.93
C ASN A 16 -11.16 -21.71 -19.55
N LEU A 17 -10.55 -20.78 -20.28
CA LEU A 17 -11.24 -19.72 -21.03
C LEU A 17 -11.62 -20.14 -22.46
N GLY A 18 -11.12 -21.29 -22.93
CA GLY A 18 -11.46 -21.85 -24.24
C GLY A 18 -12.87 -22.41 -24.30
N CYS A 19 -13.34 -22.58 -25.54
CA CYS A 19 -14.63 -23.19 -25.82
C CYS A 19 -14.57 -24.72 -25.80
N ASP A 20 -13.44 -25.34 -26.15
CA ASP A 20 -13.21 -26.79 -26.05
C ASP A 20 -12.58 -27.16 -24.70
N ALA A 21 -13.25 -28.02 -23.93
CA ALA A 21 -12.79 -28.46 -22.62
C ALA A 21 -11.55 -29.38 -22.68
N HIS A 22 -11.27 -30.00 -23.83
CA HIS A 22 -10.12 -30.89 -24.00
C HIS A 22 -8.84 -30.15 -24.39
N GLN A 23 -8.95 -28.90 -24.84
CA GLN A 23 -7.80 -28.06 -25.18
C GLN A 23 -7.27 -27.36 -23.93
N THR A 24 -5.94 -27.27 -23.83
CA THR A 24 -5.25 -26.72 -22.67
C THR A 24 -4.64 -25.33 -22.91
N GLU A 25 -4.75 -24.79 -24.13
CA GLU A 25 -4.17 -23.50 -24.54
C GLU A 25 -4.66 -22.31 -23.69
N HIS A 26 -5.88 -22.40 -23.18
CA HIS A 26 -6.53 -21.36 -22.38
C HIS A 26 -6.81 -21.81 -20.94
N VAL A 27 -6.05 -22.79 -20.45
CA VAL A 27 -6.09 -23.22 -19.05
C VAL A 27 -5.16 -22.34 -18.22
N TYR A 28 -5.72 -21.68 -17.22
CA TYR A 28 -5.00 -20.80 -16.31
C TYR A 28 -5.12 -21.29 -14.88
N ARG A 29 -4.04 -21.12 -14.12
CA ARG A 29 -4.03 -21.26 -12.67
C ARG A 29 -3.66 -19.92 -12.05
N VAL A 30 -4.63 -19.27 -11.43
CA VAL A 30 -4.51 -17.91 -10.90
C VAL A 30 -4.53 -17.94 -9.39
N TYR A 31 -3.53 -17.31 -8.78
CA TYR A 31 -3.49 -17.06 -7.34
C TYR A 31 -4.25 -15.78 -7.00
N VAL A 32 -5.14 -15.87 -6.01
CA VAL A 32 -5.96 -14.75 -5.54
C VAL A 32 -5.91 -14.69 -4.02
N ALA A 33 -5.52 -13.53 -3.48
CA ALA A 33 -5.53 -13.27 -2.05
C ALA A 33 -6.06 -11.87 -1.76
N THR A 34 -6.83 -11.73 -0.67
CA THR A 34 -7.34 -10.45 -0.17
C THR A 34 -6.87 -10.25 1.27
N PHE A 35 -6.31 -9.08 1.55
CA PHE A 35 -5.73 -8.75 2.86
C PHE A 35 -6.55 -7.65 3.54
N LEU A 36 -7.60 -8.04 4.27
CA LEU A 36 -8.45 -7.09 4.98
C LEU A 36 -7.64 -6.36 6.07
N GLY A 37 -7.75 -5.03 6.13
CA GLY A 37 -7.01 -4.21 7.09
C GLY A 37 -5.58 -3.82 6.64
N PHE A 38 -5.19 -4.16 5.41
CA PHE A 38 -3.89 -3.82 4.81
C PHE A 38 -3.97 -2.75 3.71
N GLY A 39 -5.15 -2.20 3.42
CA GLY A 39 -5.28 -1.01 2.58
C GLY A 39 -4.69 0.24 3.27
N GLY A 40 -4.26 1.24 2.50
CA GLY A 40 -3.53 2.41 3.05
C GLY A 40 -4.24 3.12 4.21
N ASN A 41 -5.55 3.36 4.12
CA ASN A 41 -6.31 4.00 5.19
C ASN A 41 -6.45 3.09 6.43
N ALA A 42 -6.73 1.80 6.23
CA ALA A 42 -6.85 0.84 7.34
C ALA A 42 -5.51 0.63 8.06
N ALA A 43 -4.41 0.61 7.31
CA ALA A 43 -3.06 0.57 7.87
C ALA A 43 -2.74 1.84 8.67
N ARG A 44 -3.18 3.03 8.20
CA ARG A 44 -3.04 4.29 8.94
C ARG A 44 -3.79 4.25 10.26
N GLN A 45 -5.03 3.76 10.27
CA GLN A 45 -5.80 3.61 11.50
C GLN A 45 -5.08 2.68 12.51
N ARG A 46 -4.62 1.51 12.06
CA ARG A 46 -3.87 0.58 12.91
C ARG A 46 -2.57 1.18 13.45
N TYR A 47 -1.89 1.97 12.63
CA TYR A 47 -0.70 2.71 13.04
C TYR A 47 -1.03 3.72 14.14
N GLU A 48 -2.09 4.50 13.98
CA GLU A 48 -2.55 5.49 14.95
C GLU A 48 -2.98 4.84 16.27
N ASP A 49 -3.70 3.71 16.24
CA ASP A 49 -4.09 2.95 17.42
C ASP A 49 -2.87 2.46 18.22
N SER A 50 -1.84 1.98 17.51
CA SER A 50 -0.57 1.52 18.08
C SER A 50 0.24 2.68 18.67
N LEU A 51 0.30 3.80 17.94
CA LEU A 51 0.95 5.03 18.37
C LEU A 51 0.33 5.58 19.66
N PHE A 52 -1.00 5.61 19.71
CA PHE A 52 -1.76 6.10 20.85
C PHE A 52 -1.50 5.24 22.09
N SER A 53 -1.66 3.93 21.96
CA SER A 53 -1.46 2.96 23.04
C SER A 53 -0.03 2.98 23.59
N SER A 54 0.97 2.97 22.70
CA SER A 54 2.39 2.96 23.09
C SER A 54 2.83 4.27 23.73
N THR A 55 2.33 5.41 23.26
CA THR A 55 2.66 6.72 23.82
C THR A 55 2.11 6.87 25.23
N LEU A 56 0.85 6.48 25.46
CA LEU A 56 0.25 6.52 26.80
C LEU A 56 0.99 5.61 27.79
N LEU A 57 1.35 4.40 27.37
CA LEU A 57 2.12 3.48 28.20
C LEU A 57 3.49 4.07 28.55
N ARG A 58 4.20 4.63 27.57
CA ARG A 58 5.51 5.25 27.77
C ARG A 58 5.45 6.46 28.70
N ASN A 59 4.43 7.30 28.56
CA ASN A 59 4.21 8.45 29.43
C ASN A 59 4.00 8.01 30.89
N ARG A 60 3.19 6.97 31.11
CA ARG A 60 2.98 6.38 32.46
C ARG A 60 4.27 5.81 33.05
N LEU A 61 5.04 5.05 32.27
CA LEU A 61 6.23 4.36 32.75
C LEU A 61 7.43 5.30 33.00
N LEU A 62 7.59 6.34 32.18
CA LEU A 62 8.77 7.22 32.20
C LEU A 62 8.48 8.60 32.80
N GLY A 63 7.26 8.85 33.30
CA GLY A 63 6.84 10.17 33.77
C GLY A 63 6.89 11.27 32.69
N LYS A 64 6.80 10.88 31.41
CA LYS A 64 6.79 11.81 30.28
C LYS A 64 5.37 12.26 29.95
N GLN A 65 5.24 13.39 29.25
CA GLN A 65 3.95 13.93 28.79
C GLN A 65 3.93 14.19 27.28
N SER A 66 4.68 13.39 26.50
CA SER A 66 4.77 13.59 25.05
C SER A 66 3.42 13.34 24.38
N GLY A 67 3.01 14.26 23.51
CA GLY A 67 1.76 14.27 22.77
C GLY A 67 0.53 14.69 23.58
N LEU A 68 0.64 14.98 24.88
CA LEU A 68 -0.52 15.35 25.71
C LEU A 68 -0.89 16.84 25.62
N SER A 69 -0.04 17.67 25.01
CA SER A 69 -0.35 19.08 24.73
C SER A 69 0.14 19.50 23.34
N PRO A 70 -0.43 20.56 22.76
CA PRO A 70 0.06 21.13 21.50
C PRO A 70 1.50 21.63 21.55
N ASP A 71 1.98 22.02 22.74
CA ASP A 71 3.35 22.53 22.96
C ASP A 71 4.40 21.41 23.06
N SER A 72 3.95 20.17 23.35
CA SER A 72 4.80 18.98 23.41
C SER A 72 4.23 17.85 22.56
N PRO A 73 4.07 18.04 21.23
CA PRO A 73 3.45 17.05 20.36
C PRO A 73 4.35 15.81 20.20
N PHE A 74 3.74 14.67 19.90
CA PHE A 74 4.46 13.45 19.59
C PHE A 74 5.05 13.51 18.15
N PRO A 75 6.34 13.21 17.94
CA PRO A 75 6.96 13.23 16.61
C PRO A 75 6.57 12.01 15.75
N ASP A 76 5.82 12.27 14.69
CA ASP A 76 5.39 11.27 13.68
C ASP A 76 6.22 11.41 12.38
N PRO A 77 7.11 10.45 12.04
CA PRO A 77 7.87 10.48 10.80
C PRO A 77 7.03 10.21 9.56
N CYS A 78 5.83 9.66 9.71
CA CYS A 78 4.92 9.35 8.62
C CYS A 78 4.02 10.52 8.21
N LEU A 79 4.12 11.66 8.88
CA LEU A 79 3.50 12.93 8.48
C LEU A 79 4.55 13.86 7.83
N PRO A 80 4.13 14.71 6.87
CA PRO A 80 5.02 15.71 6.28
C PRO A 80 5.65 16.61 7.34
N LEU A 81 6.86 17.11 7.07
CA LEU A 81 7.58 17.95 8.03
C LEU A 81 6.73 19.13 8.52
N ASP A 82 6.66 19.30 9.84
CA ASP A 82 5.88 20.34 10.54
C ASP A 82 4.34 20.23 10.41
N ALA A 83 3.81 19.21 9.72
CA ALA A 83 2.37 18.98 9.68
C ALA A 83 1.84 18.68 11.09
N ARG A 84 0.70 19.27 11.44
CA ARG A 84 0.01 19.01 12.72
C ARG A 84 -1.12 18.02 12.51
N ASP A 85 -1.30 17.14 13.48
CA ASP A 85 -2.43 16.22 13.52
C ASP A 85 -2.88 15.93 14.94
N GLU A 86 -4.09 15.41 15.09
CA GLU A 86 -4.67 15.05 16.38
C GLU A 86 -5.34 13.68 16.29
N LEU A 87 -4.95 12.78 17.20
CA LEU A 87 -5.63 11.50 17.37
C LEU A 87 -6.54 11.58 18.58
N ARG A 88 -7.83 11.25 18.40
CA ARG A 88 -8.82 11.27 19.50
C ARG A 88 -9.27 9.85 19.77
N GLN A 89 -8.94 9.33 20.96
CA GLN A 89 -9.36 7.99 21.39
C GLN A 89 -9.66 7.97 22.88
N ARG A 90 -10.74 7.28 23.27
CA ARG A 90 -11.11 7.06 24.69
C ARG A 90 -11.18 8.36 25.52
N GLY A 91 -11.67 9.45 24.92
CA GLY A 91 -11.77 10.76 25.56
C GLY A 91 -10.45 11.53 25.72
N LEU A 92 -9.35 11.01 25.21
CA LEU A 92 -8.02 11.63 25.24
C LEU A 92 -7.62 12.08 23.83
N THR A 93 -6.88 13.19 23.75
CA THR A 93 -6.32 13.73 22.50
C THR A 93 -4.80 13.60 22.53
N LEU A 94 -4.24 13.00 21.49
CA LEU A 94 -2.80 12.94 21.26
C LEU A 94 -2.45 13.89 20.12
N HIS A 95 -1.68 14.93 20.41
CA HIS A 95 -1.19 15.88 19.42
C HIS A 95 0.06 15.33 18.75
N LEU A 96 0.08 15.35 17.41
CA LEU A 96 1.19 14.89 16.59
C LEU A 96 1.85 16.05 15.86
N ARG A 97 3.15 15.91 15.61
CA ARG A 97 3.91 16.79 14.72
C ARG A 97 4.76 15.96 13.76
N GLY A 98 4.61 16.22 12.47
CA GLY A 98 5.32 15.52 11.43
C GLY A 98 6.80 15.83 11.41
N THR A 99 7.65 14.81 11.32
CA THR A 99 9.10 14.97 11.16
C THR A 99 9.56 14.73 9.72
N GLY A 100 8.69 14.25 8.83
CA GLY A 100 9.00 14.10 7.41
C GLY A 100 10.05 13.04 7.07
N ASP A 101 10.33 12.11 7.98
CA ASP A 101 11.36 11.08 7.79
C ASP A 101 10.76 9.82 7.15
N PHE A 102 10.80 9.77 5.82
CA PHE A 102 10.28 8.64 5.06
C PHE A 102 10.94 7.30 5.41
N GLN A 103 12.24 7.29 5.74
CA GLN A 103 12.94 6.04 6.06
C GLN A 103 12.52 5.52 7.43
N LEU A 104 12.48 6.40 8.45
CA LEU A 104 12.01 6.03 9.76
C LEU A 104 10.52 5.65 9.75
N CYS A 105 9.72 6.30 8.90
CA CYS A 105 8.33 5.90 8.69
C CYS A 105 8.25 4.44 8.22
N ARG A 106 8.96 4.08 7.14
CA ARG A 106 9.01 2.70 6.63
C ARG A 106 9.37 1.69 7.72
N GLU A 107 10.40 1.98 8.51
CA GLU A 107 10.83 1.11 9.62
C GLU A 107 9.75 0.95 10.69
N ARG A 108 9.03 2.02 11.04
CA ARG A 108 7.89 1.96 11.97
C ARG A 108 6.70 1.18 11.41
N LEU A 109 6.53 1.12 10.09
CA LEU A 109 5.41 0.41 9.46
C LEU A 109 5.67 -1.09 9.26
N ARG A 110 6.93 -1.54 9.21
CA ARG A 110 7.28 -2.96 9.00
C ARG A 110 6.53 -3.93 9.92
N PRO A 111 6.40 -3.70 11.25
CA PRO A 111 5.67 -4.62 12.12
C PRO A 111 4.19 -4.78 11.74
N LEU A 112 3.58 -3.77 11.10
CA LEU A 112 2.16 -3.82 10.70
C LEU A 112 1.91 -4.74 9.50
N LEU A 113 2.95 -5.16 8.77
CA LEU A 113 2.84 -6.18 7.72
C LEU A 113 2.47 -7.57 8.29
N ASN A 114 2.74 -7.80 9.57
CA ASN A 114 2.50 -9.06 10.27
C ASN A 114 3.04 -10.28 9.51
N THR A 115 4.25 -10.15 8.95
CA THR A 115 4.93 -11.23 8.22
C THR A 115 5.43 -12.30 9.18
N THR A 116 5.34 -13.56 8.78
CA THR A 116 5.88 -14.70 9.55
C THR A 116 7.21 -15.16 8.96
N ASN A 117 8.03 -15.87 9.73
CA ASN A 117 9.30 -16.46 9.24
C ASN A 117 9.10 -17.67 8.30
N GLY A 118 7.88 -17.90 7.82
CA GLY A 118 7.55 -19.04 6.97
C GLY A 118 8.13 -18.89 5.58
N THR A 119 8.70 -19.97 5.04
CA THR A 119 9.03 -20.04 3.61
C THR A 119 7.70 -20.09 2.84
N ARG A 120 7.45 -19.08 1.98
CA ARG A 120 6.23 -18.90 1.16
C ARG A 120 5.03 -18.28 1.87
N SER A 121 5.25 -17.34 2.78
CA SER A 121 4.18 -16.46 3.27
C SER A 121 4.44 -14.99 2.90
N SER A 122 3.36 -14.21 2.90
CA SER A 122 3.37 -12.77 2.66
C SER A 122 2.76 -12.04 3.87
N LEU A 123 1.89 -11.06 3.64
CA LEU A 123 1.20 -10.33 4.70
C LEU A 123 0.37 -11.29 5.57
N ASN A 124 0.35 -11.03 6.88
CA ASN A 124 -0.39 -11.82 7.86
C ASN A 124 -0.08 -13.34 7.82
N GLY A 125 1.09 -13.74 7.32
CA GLY A 125 1.46 -15.14 7.19
C GLY A 125 0.70 -15.92 6.11
N VAL A 126 -0.08 -15.26 5.25
CA VAL A 126 -0.85 -15.92 4.19
C VAL A 126 0.07 -16.50 3.14
N PHE A 127 -0.22 -17.72 2.68
CA PHE A 127 0.53 -18.38 1.62
C PHE A 127 0.63 -17.52 0.36
N GLN A 128 1.84 -17.42 -0.20
CA GLN A 128 2.10 -16.79 -1.49
C GLN A 128 2.92 -17.76 -2.37
N PRO A 129 2.46 -18.11 -3.58
CA PRO A 129 3.25 -18.92 -4.50
C PRO A 129 4.51 -18.17 -4.96
N PRO A 130 5.57 -18.88 -5.35
CA PRO A 130 6.77 -18.24 -5.87
C PRO A 130 6.46 -17.46 -7.16
N VAL A 131 6.95 -16.23 -7.22
CA VAL A 131 6.85 -15.38 -8.42
C VAL A 131 8.16 -15.47 -9.19
N ARG A 132 8.08 -15.75 -10.50
CA ARG A 132 9.25 -15.69 -11.41
C ARG A 132 9.52 -14.24 -11.80
N PHE A 133 10.20 -13.49 -10.94
CA PHE A 133 10.41 -12.05 -11.12
C PHE A 133 11.12 -11.68 -12.44
N GLN A 134 11.94 -12.55 -13.01
CA GLN A 134 12.63 -12.28 -14.29
C GLN A 134 11.69 -12.30 -15.49
N ASP A 135 10.62 -13.09 -15.41
CA ASP A 135 9.68 -13.36 -16.51
C ASP A 135 8.23 -13.07 -16.07
N SER A 136 8.03 -11.94 -15.41
CA SER A 136 6.69 -11.50 -14.99
C SER A 136 6.54 -10.00 -15.12
N GLU A 137 5.30 -9.56 -15.28
CA GLU A 137 4.88 -8.17 -15.26
C GLU A 137 3.65 -8.02 -14.34
N PHE A 138 3.53 -6.87 -13.69
CA PHE A 138 2.40 -6.56 -12.81
C PHE A 138 1.88 -5.15 -13.06
N TYR A 139 0.57 -4.99 -12.88
CA TYR A 139 -0.07 -3.69 -12.81
C TYR A 139 -0.43 -3.34 -11.37
N GLY A 140 -0.07 -2.13 -10.94
CA GLY A 140 -0.41 -1.57 -9.64
C GLY A 140 -1.53 -0.55 -9.77
N PHE A 141 -2.71 -0.89 -9.27
CA PHE A 141 -3.88 -0.01 -9.29
C PHE A 141 -4.08 0.74 -7.96
N SER A 142 -5.01 1.70 -7.96
CA SER A 142 -5.43 2.43 -6.75
C SER A 142 -4.25 3.10 -6.04
N GLU A 143 -3.95 2.77 -4.77
CA GLU A 143 -2.86 3.44 -4.03
C GLU A 143 -1.48 3.25 -4.65
N PHE A 144 -1.25 2.21 -5.46
CA PHE A 144 -0.02 2.12 -6.25
C PHE A 144 0.11 3.28 -7.24
N TYR A 145 -0.98 3.61 -7.93
CA TYR A 145 -1.05 4.75 -8.83
C TYR A 145 -1.09 6.07 -8.06
N TYR A 146 -1.98 6.22 -7.09
CA TYR A 146 -2.15 7.50 -6.39
C TYR A 146 -0.90 7.93 -5.62
N CYS A 147 -0.16 6.99 -5.03
CA CYS A 147 1.09 7.31 -4.35
C CYS A 147 2.22 7.67 -5.33
N THR A 148 2.17 7.24 -6.58
CA THR A 148 3.18 7.57 -7.60
C THR A 148 2.81 8.80 -8.43
N GLU A 149 1.53 9.06 -8.64
CA GLU A 149 1.06 10.09 -9.56
C GLU A 149 0.59 11.37 -8.87
N ASP A 150 -0.33 11.30 -7.90
CA ASP A 150 -1.12 12.45 -7.44
C ASP A 150 -0.25 13.66 -7.08
N VAL A 151 0.83 13.42 -6.35
CA VAL A 151 1.75 14.47 -5.88
C VAL A 151 3.20 14.28 -6.30
N LEU A 152 3.61 13.06 -6.65
CA LEU A 152 4.98 12.76 -7.10
C LEU A 152 5.11 12.81 -8.63
N ARG A 153 3.99 12.82 -9.38
CA ARG A 153 3.91 12.97 -10.85
C ARG A 153 4.82 11.99 -11.59
N MET A 154 4.83 10.73 -11.14
CA MET A 154 5.65 9.65 -11.67
C MET A 154 4.89 8.32 -11.79
N GLY A 155 3.58 8.37 -12.09
CA GLY A 155 2.83 7.17 -12.46
C GLY A 155 3.41 6.46 -13.69
N GLY A 156 2.98 5.22 -13.93
CA GLY A 156 3.49 4.38 -15.01
C GLY A 156 4.60 3.45 -14.52
N ASP A 157 5.70 3.35 -15.27
CA ASP A 157 6.76 2.38 -14.96
C ASP A 157 7.45 2.70 -13.62
N TYR A 158 7.31 1.77 -12.67
CA TYR A 158 7.80 1.94 -11.31
C TYR A 158 9.31 1.72 -11.22
N SER A 159 9.98 2.60 -10.47
CA SER A 159 11.38 2.44 -10.09
C SER A 159 11.53 2.75 -8.61
N ALA A 160 11.94 1.75 -7.81
CA ALA A 160 12.12 1.91 -6.37
C ALA A 160 13.09 3.05 -6.03
N ALA A 161 14.18 3.21 -6.79
CA ALA A 161 15.15 4.28 -6.59
C ALA A 161 14.55 5.68 -6.82
N ARG A 162 13.84 5.87 -7.94
CA ARG A 162 13.19 7.17 -8.26
C ARG A 162 12.06 7.46 -7.27
N PHE A 163 11.24 6.47 -6.97
CA PHE A 163 10.11 6.59 -6.06
C PHE A 163 10.56 6.94 -4.63
N THR A 164 11.53 6.20 -4.08
CA THR A 164 12.02 6.48 -2.72
C THR A 164 12.70 7.83 -2.60
N LYS A 165 13.40 8.29 -3.64
CA LYS A 165 13.96 9.65 -3.69
C LYS A 165 12.85 10.70 -3.66
N ALA A 166 11.89 10.62 -4.56
CA ALA A 166 10.78 11.58 -4.64
C ALA A 166 9.93 11.58 -3.36
N ALA A 167 9.64 10.41 -2.78
CA ALA A 167 8.90 10.30 -1.52
C ALA A 167 9.66 10.91 -0.34
N LYS A 168 10.99 10.70 -0.25
CA LYS A 168 11.84 11.34 0.78
C LYS A 168 11.82 12.87 0.66
N GLU A 169 11.99 13.40 -0.55
CA GLU A 169 11.98 14.84 -0.81
C GLU A 169 10.62 15.47 -0.51
N TYR A 170 9.53 14.80 -0.89
CA TYR A 170 8.17 15.24 -0.56
C TYR A 170 7.96 15.30 0.95
N CYS A 171 8.32 14.25 1.69
CA CYS A 171 8.10 14.18 3.13
C CYS A 171 8.94 15.17 3.93
N ALA A 172 10.19 15.41 3.50
CA ALA A 172 11.07 16.41 4.10
C ALA A 172 10.66 17.86 3.78
N THR A 173 9.72 18.08 2.87
CA THR A 173 9.21 19.42 2.56
C THR A 173 8.26 19.89 3.67
N ARG A 174 8.47 21.11 4.17
CA ARG A 174 7.60 21.73 5.18
C ARG A 174 6.14 21.76 4.72
N TRP A 175 5.22 21.44 5.63
CA TRP A 175 3.78 21.39 5.37
C TRP A 175 3.23 22.68 4.75
N ALA A 176 3.68 23.85 5.20
CA ALA A 176 3.28 25.14 4.64
C ALA A 176 3.63 25.27 3.13
N VAL A 177 4.81 24.77 2.73
CA VAL A 177 5.23 24.77 1.32
C VAL A 177 4.42 23.78 0.49
N LEU A 178 4.10 22.60 1.05
CA LEU A 178 3.24 21.64 0.37
C LEU A 178 1.83 22.21 0.14
N ARG A 179 1.28 22.91 1.15
CA ARG A 179 0.00 23.62 1.07
C ARG A 179 0.00 24.71 0.02
N GLU A 180 1.04 25.55 -0.02
CA GLU A 180 1.18 26.59 -1.04
C GLU A 180 1.23 26.00 -2.45
N ARG A 181 2.00 24.92 -2.66
CA ARG A 181 2.06 24.22 -3.96
C ARG A 181 0.71 23.65 -4.38
N PHE A 182 -0.07 23.15 -3.43
CA PHE A 182 -1.42 22.65 -3.66
C PHE A 182 -2.39 23.77 -4.06
N GLU A 183 -2.37 24.90 -3.35
CA GLU A 183 -3.19 26.06 -3.66
C GLU A 183 -2.86 26.67 -5.02
N ARG A 184 -1.61 26.51 -5.48
CA ARG A 184 -1.15 26.89 -6.84
C ARG A 184 -1.43 25.84 -7.93
N GLY A 185 -2.07 24.72 -7.60
CA GLY A 185 -2.43 23.68 -8.58
C GLY A 185 -1.27 22.85 -9.12
N LEU A 186 -0.18 22.67 -8.36
CA LEU A 186 0.99 21.91 -8.81
C LEU A 186 0.74 20.38 -8.89
N TYR A 187 -0.25 19.89 -8.16
CA TYR A 187 -0.55 18.46 -8.05
C TYR A 187 -1.69 18.05 -8.99
N ALA A 188 -1.92 16.74 -9.11
CA ALA A 188 -3.02 16.23 -9.93
C ALA A 188 -4.36 16.81 -9.44
N SER A 189 -5.28 17.06 -10.38
CA SER A 189 -6.58 17.71 -10.09
C SER A 189 -7.47 16.94 -9.10
N HIS A 190 -7.26 15.63 -8.96
CA HIS A 190 -8.00 14.78 -8.03
C HIS A 190 -7.28 14.59 -6.68
N ALA A 191 -6.07 15.14 -6.51
CA ALA A 191 -5.41 15.16 -5.22
C ALA A 191 -6.17 16.13 -4.29
N ASP A 192 -6.48 15.70 -3.07
CA ASP A 192 -7.12 16.52 -2.05
C ASP A 192 -6.17 16.76 -0.86
N LEU A 193 -6.64 17.51 0.14
CA LEU A 193 -5.85 17.74 1.36
C LEU A 193 -5.52 16.46 2.12
N HIS A 194 -6.39 15.45 2.03
CA HIS A 194 -6.16 14.15 2.66
C HIS A 194 -5.00 13.40 1.98
N ARG A 195 -4.96 13.37 0.64
CA ARG A 195 -3.83 12.87 -0.15
C ARG A 195 -2.55 13.62 0.22
N LEU A 196 -2.59 14.94 0.26
CA LEU A 196 -1.44 15.77 0.63
C LEU A 196 -0.85 15.38 1.99
N LYS A 197 -1.72 15.26 3.00
CA LYS A 197 -1.35 15.00 4.39
C LYS A 197 -0.82 13.58 4.59
N PHE A 198 -1.47 12.59 3.99
CA PHE A 198 -1.15 11.17 4.24
C PHE A 198 -0.28 10.51 3.15
N GLN A 199 0.17 11.27 2.15
CA GLN A 199 1.07 10.77 1.12
C GLN A 199 2.30 10.07 1.70
N CYS A 200 2.93 10.65 2.73
CA CYS A 200 4.14 10.09 3.33
C CYS A 200 3.91 8.70 3.90
N PHE A 201 2.88 8.56 4.74
CA PHE A 201 2.45 7.28 5.28
C PHE A 201 2.11 6.29 4.16
N LYS A 202 1.24 6.67 3.21
CA LYS A 202 0.73 5.77 2.17
C LYS A 202 1.83 5.33 1.20
N SER A 203 2.77 6.20 0.88
CA SER A 203 3.95 5.88 0.06
C SER A 203 4.86 4.89 0.76
N ALA A 204 5.12 5.09 2.06
CA ALA A 204 5.93 4.18 2.85
C ALA A 204 5.23 2.82 2.99
N TRP A 205 3.92 2.83 3.22
CA TRP A 205 3.11 1.61 3.29
C TRP A 205 3.09 0.83 1.97
N MET A 206 2.86 1.51 0.84
CA MET A 206 2.93 0.91 -0.50
C MET A 206 4.29 0.25 -0.73
N PHE A 207 5.38 0.95 -0.38
CA PHE A 207 6.73 0.42 -0.52
C PHE A 207 6.94 -0.84 0.31
N GLU A 208 6.58 -0.81 1.60
CA GLU A 208 6.80 -1.93 2.51
C GLU A 208 5.89 -3.12 2.16
N VAL A 209 4.63 -2.89 1.78
CA VAL A 209 3.74 -3.95 1.27
C VAL A 209 4.32 -4.61 0.03
N PHE A 210 4.79 -3.84 -0.95
CA PHE A 210 5.29 -4.39 -2.20
C PHE A 210 6.63 -5.13 -2.03
N HIS A 211 7.62 -4.49 -1.43
CA HIS A 211 8.98 -5.03 -1.37
C HIS A 211 9.23 -5.98 -0.20
N ARG A 212 8.53 -5.80 0.93
CA ARG A 212 8.73 -6.62 2.13
C ARG A 212 7.55 -7.56 2.40
N GLY A 213 6.32 -7.11 2.11
CA GLY A 213 5.12 -7.94 2.22
C GLY A 213 5.05 -9.01 1.14
N PHE A 214 5.04 -8.59 -0.14
CA PHE A 214 4.98 -9.48 -1.29
C PHE A 214 6.35 -9.93 -1.81
N SER A 215 7.42 -9.47 -1.18
CA SER A 215 8.81 -9.84 -1.47
C SER A 215 9.28 -9.53 -2.89
N PHE A 216 8.72 -8.50 -3.54
CA PHE A 216 9.24 -8.03 -4.82
C PHE A 216 10.62 -7.39 -4.64
N PRO A 217 11.62 -7.73 -5.46
CA PRO A 217 12.94 -7.12 -5.33
C PRO A 217 12.88 -5.62 -5.63
N GLU A 218 13.71 -4.81 -4.95
CA GLU A 218 13.78 -3.36 -5.22
C GLU A 218 14.29 -3.05 -6.63
N SER A 219 14.96 -4.01 -7.28
CA SER A 219 15.38 -3.94 -8.69
C SER A 219 14.28 -4.33 -9.69
N TYR A 220 13.08 -4.72 -9.23
CA TYR A 220 11.99 -5.12 -10.11
C TYR A 220 11.53 -3.97 -11.01
N GLY A 221 11.74 -4.11 -12.31
CA GLY A 221 11.45 -3.08 -13.31
C GLY A 221 10.14 -3.26 -14.07
N SER A 222 9.40 -4.34 -13.83
CA SER A 222 8.20 -4.71 -14.60
C SER A 222 6.90 -4.47 -13.84
N LEU A 223 6.88 -3.49 -12.93
CA LEU A 223 5.65 -2.98 -12.30
C LEU A 223 5.23 -1.70 -13.02
N LYS A 224 3.99 -1.64 -13.51
CA LYS A 224 3.37 -0.43 -14.04
C LYS A 224 2.23 0.04 -13.15
N THR A 225 2.31 1.24 -12.60
CA THR A 225 1.20 1.84 -11.86
C THR A 225 0.24 2.53 -12.82
N ALA A 226 -1.05 2.28 -12.68
CA ALA A 226 -2.04 2.81 -13.61
C ALA A 226 -3.42 2.99 -12.94
N LEU A 227 -4.16 4.00 -13.39
CA LEU A 227 -5.59 4.14 -13.09
C LEU A 227 -6.45 3.36 -14.10
N GLN A 228 -5.99 3.28 -15.35
CA GLN A 228 -6.72 2.74 -16.49
C GLN A 228 -5.74 1.97 -17.40
N VAL A 229 -6.29 1.06 -18.20
CA VAL A 229 -5.54 0.32 -19.23
C VAL A 229 -6.17 0.65 -20.58
N TYR A 230 -5.37 1.17 -21.52
CA TYR A 230 -5.85 1.68 -22.82
C TYR A 230 -6.99 2.70 -22.67
N ASP A 231 -6.81 3.69 -21.78
CA ASP A 231 -7.76 4.78 -21.48
C ASP A 231 -9.15 4.31 -21.06
N LYS A 232 -9.23 3.07 -20.54
CA LYS A 232 -10.45 2.47 -20.00
C LYS A 232 -10.19 1.92 -18.61
N GLU A 233 -11.15 2.15 -17.73
CA GLU A 233 -11.15 1.51 -16.41
C GLU A 233 -11.21 -0.02 -16.57
N VAL A 234 -10.44 -0.73 -15.74
CA VAL A 234 -10.42 -2.20 -15.74
C VAL A 234 -11.73 -2.72 -15.15
N GLN A 235 -12.59 -3.28 -15.99
CA GLN A 235 -13.90 -3.80 -15.59
C GLN A 235 -13.81 -5.28 -15.21
N TRP A 236 -13.98 -5.61 -13.94
CA TRP A 236 -14.06 -7.02 -13.50
C TRP A 236 -15.29 -7.75 -14.08
N THR A 237 -16.36 -6.99 -14.36
CA THR A 237 -17.58 -7.49 -15.02
C THR A 237 -17.32 -8.00 -16.44
N LEU A 238 -16.33 -7.44 -17.15
CA LEU A 238 -15.90 -7.91 -18.47
C LEU A 238 -15.33 -9.33 -18.38
N GLY A 239 -14.50 -9.60 -17.37
CA GLY A 239 -13.99 -10.96 -17.12
C GLY A 239 -15.12 -11.94 -16.78
N ALA A 240 -16.11 -11.50 -16.01
CA ALA A 240 -17.27 -12.32 -15.67
C ALA A 240 -18.10 -12.71 -16.91
N ILE A 241 -18.43 -11.75 -17.79
CA ILE A 241 -19.19 -12.06 -19.01
C ILE A 241 -18.36 -12.97 -19.94
N LEU A 242 -17.07 -12.66 -20.15
CA LEU A 242 -16.17 -13.46 -20.98
C LEU A 242 -16.13 -14.92 -20.52
N TYR A 243 -15.95 -15.15 -19.22
CA TYR A 243 -15.90 -16.51 -18.66
C TYR A 243 -17.23 -17.25 -18.79
N ARG A 244 -18.36 -16.56 -18.57
CA ARG A 244 -19.70 -17.16 -18.62
C ARG A 244 -20.16 -17.47 -20.05
N THR A 245 -19.65 -16.75 -21.04
CA THR A 245 -19.99 -16.94 -22.46
C THR A 245 -18.96 -17.76 -23.24
N ARG A 246 -17.95 -18.36 -22.59
CA ARG A 246 -16.83 -19.03 -23.27
C ARG A 246 -17.21 -20.19 -24.21
N PHE A 247 -18.39 -20.78 -24.04
CA PHE A 247 -18.88 -21.89 -24.88
C PHE A 247 -19.68 -21.44 -26.10
N LEU A 248 -20.03 -20.16 -26.25
CA LEU A 248 -20.75 -19.66 -27.42
C LEU A 248 -20.06 -19.92 -28.77
N PRO A 249 -18.72 -20.00 -28.88
CA PRO A 249 -18.04 -20.35 -30.13
C PRO A 249 -18.18 -21.81 -30.56
N LEU A 250 -18.67 -22.72 -29.69
CA LEU A 250 -19.02 -24.09 -30.08
C LEU A 250 -20.31 -24.03 -30.94
N ARG A 251 -20.14 -23.77 -32.23
CA ARG A 251 -21.17 -23.97 -33.25
C ARG A 251 -20.76 -25.12 -34.17
#